data_AF-A0A2V8NE29-F1
#
_entry.id   AF-A0A2V8NE29-F1
#
_cell.length_a   1.000
_cell.length_b   1.000
_cell.length_c   1.000
_cell.angle_alpha   90.00
_cell.angle_beta   90.00
_cell.angle_gamma   90.00
#
_symmetry.space_group_name_H-M   'P 1'
#
loop_
_entity.id
_entity.type
_entity.pdbx_description
1 polymer ?
#
loop_
_entity_poly.entity_id
_entity_poly.type
_entity_poly.pdbx_seq_one_letter_code
_entity_poly.pdbx_strand_id
1 'polypeptide(L)'
;MAAHRTYPFGTVVHVTNLGNRRSVNVVILDRGPYGKNRREGAIIDLSPAAAEKLGIIKRGQARVKLEVLVWGDGQYRSIDLRKSAKPADNAPAPPRAPSKEGSPQRNQTCGSQRVRTDRSSCGA
;
A
#
# COMPACT_ATOMS: atom_id res chain seq x y z
N MET A 1 -4.54 -6.03 -4.59
CA MET A 1 -5.64 -6.24 -5.57
C MET A 1 -5.05 -6.36 -6.96
N ALA A 2 -5.81 -6.90 -7.91
CA ALA A 2 -5.37 -7.05 -9.30
C ALA A 2 -6.51 -6.86 -10.31
N ALA A 3 -6.13 -6.59 -11.56
CA ALA A 3 -7.04 -6.50 -12.70
C ALA A 3 -6.79 -7.67 -13.67
N HIS A 4 -7.87 -8.32 -14.10
CA HIS A 4 -7.82 -9.42 -15.07
C HIS A 4 -8.98 -9.35 -16.05
N ARG A 5 -8.77 -9.81 -17.30
CA ARG A 5 -9.77 -9.65 -18.37
C ARG A 5 -10.94 -10.60 -18.21
N THR A 6 -10.65 -11.87 -17.99
CA THR A 6 -11.65 -12.95 -18.08
C THR A 6 -12.04 -13.51 -16.73
N TYR A 7 -11.22 -13.30 -15.69
CA TYR A 7 -11.53 -13.89 -14.38
C TYR A 7 -12.72 -13.15 -13.78
N PRO A 8 -13.67 -13.86 -13.15
CA PRO A 8 -14.75 -13.22 -12.42
C PRO A 8 -14.18 -12.34 -11.32
N PHE A 9 -14.88 -11.25 -11.01
CA PHE A 9 -14.55 -10.48 -9.82
C PHE A 9 -14.69 -11.33 -8.56
N GLY A 10 -13.88 -11.05 -7.55
CA GLY A 10 -13.79 -11.86 -6.33
C GLY A 10 -12.89 -13.10 -6.44
N THR A 11 -12.38 -13.42 -7.63
CA THR A 11 -11.40 -14.51 -7.82
C THR A 11 -10.14 -14.22 -7.03
N VAL A 12 -9.66 -15.20 -6.25
CA VAL A 12 -8.39 -15.12 -5.52
C VAL A 12 -7.32 -15.85 -6.30
N VAL A 13 -6.24 -15.14 -6.61
CA VAL A 13 -5.13 -15.64 -7.41
C VAL A 13 -3.84 -15.55 -6.61
N HIS A 14 -3.10 -16.65 -6.57
CA HIS A 14 -1.72 -16.69 -6.11
C HIS A 14 -0.81 -16.33 -7.27
N VAL A 15 -0.09 -15.22 -7.14
CA VAL A 15 0.81 -14.71 -8.17
C VAL A 15 2.24 -14.94 -7.70
N THR A 16 3.01 -15.69 -8.47
CA THR A 16 4.42 -15.94 -8.19
C THR A 16 5.29 -15.30 -9.26
N ASN A 17 6.26 -14.48 -8.86
CA ASN A 17 7.28 -13.98 -9.76
C ASN A 17 8.37 -15.04 -9.97
N LEU A 18 8.57 -15.42 -11.22
CA LEU A 18 9.52 -16.48 -11.59
C LEU A 18 10.98 -16.04 -11.45
N GLY A 19 11.26 -14.74 -11.50
CA GLY A 19 12.63 -14.20 -11.43
C GLY A 19 13.20 -14.13 -10.01
N ASN A 20 12.36 -13.94 -9.00
CA ASN A 20 12.80 -13.81 -7.61
C ASN A 20 12.09 -14.77 -6.63
N ARG A 21 11.20 -15.64 -7.15
CA ARG A 21 10.43 -16.63 -6.40
C ARG A 21 9.52 -16.06 -5.30
N ARG A 22 9.30 -14.74 -5.28
CA ARG A 22 8.36 -14.11 -4.36
C ARG A 22 6.94 -14.29 -4.87
N SER A 23 6.00 -14.39 -3.94
CA SER A 23 4.59 -14.62 -4.25
C SER A 23 3.66 -13.72 -3.43
N VAL A 24 2.47 -13.47 -3.96
CA VAL A 24 1.44 -12.68 -3.29
C VAL A 24 0.05 -13.18 -3.69
N ASN A 25 -0.87 -13.23 -2.72
CA ASN A 25 -2.28 -13.50 -2.97
C ASN A 25 -3.00 -12.18 -3.27
N VAL A 26 -3.76 -12.15 -4.36
CA VAL A 26 -4.54 -10.98 -4.77
C VAL A 26 -5.95 -11.38 -5.16
N VAL A 27 -6.88 -10.47 -4.93
CA VAL A 27 -8.25 -10.59 -5.41
C VAL A 27 -8.39 -9.80 -6.72
N ILE A 28 -9.12 -10.36 -7.69
CA ILE A 28 -9.49 -9.70 -8.93
C ILE A 28 -10.65 -8.74 -8.65
N LEU A 29 -10.36 -7.44 -8.71
CA LEU A 29 -11.32 -6.38 -8.42
C LEU A 29 -11.70 -5.55 -9.64
N ASP A 30 -10.84 -5.60 -10.66
CA ASP A 30 -10.97 -4.72 -11.82
C ASP A 30 -10.70 -5.49 -13.12
N ARG A 31 -11.03 -4.87 -14.24
CA ARG A 31 -10.84 -5.39 -15.59
C ARG A 31 -9.64 -4.74 -16.26
N GLY A 32 -8.91 -5.56 -16.99
CA GLY A 32 -7.70 -5.16 -17.69
C GLY A 32 -6.72 -6.32 -17.76
N PRO A 33 -5.52 -6.15 -18.31
CA PRO A 33 -5.01 -4.91 -18.92
C PRO A 33 -5.57 -4.65 -20.33
N TYR A 34 -5.69 -3.38 -20.72
CA TYR A 34 -6.18 -2.93 -22.03
C TYR A 34 -5.06 -2.26 -22.85
N GLY A 35 -5.33 -1.97 -24.12
CA GLY A 35 -4.45 -1.14 -24.95
C GLY A 35 -3.03 -1.70 -25.13
N LYS A 36 -2.02 -0.86 -24.89
CA LYS A 36 -0.60 -1.16 -25.11
C LYS A 36 -0.10 -2.30 -24.24
N ASN A 37 -0.40 -2.27 -22.93
CA ASN A 37 0.03 -3.31 -21.97
C ASN A 37 -0.45 -4.70 -22.40
N ARG A 38 -1.65 -4.80 -22.99
CA ARG A 38 -2.15 -6.06 -23.56
C ARG A 38 -1.36 -6.49 -24.80
N ARG A 39 -1.05 -5.57 -25.71
CA ARG A 39 -0.27 -5.86 -26.93
C ARG A 39 1.15 -6.32 -26.60
N GLU A 40 1.69 -5.85 -25.48
CA GLU A 40 2.99 -6.26 -24.93
C GLU A 40 2.93 -7.58 -24.15
N GLY A 41 1.74 -8.20 -24.00
CA GLY A 41 1.58 -9.52 -23.38
C GLY A 41 1.32 -9.52 -21.88
N ALA A 42 0.92 -8.39 -21.28
CA ALA A 42 0.51 -8.36 -19.88
C ALA A 42 -0.80 -9.16 -19.69
N ILE A 43 -0.78 -10.13 -18.77
CA ILE A 43 -1.91 -11.01 -18.47
C ILE A 43 -2.70 -10.48 -17.26
N ILE A 44 -2.01 -9.92 -16.28
CA ILE A 44 -2.58 -9.39 -15.03
C ILE A 44 -1.94 -8.05 -14.72
N ASP A 45 -2.72 -7.12 -14.16
CA ASP A 45 -2.20 -5.88 -13.60
C ASP A 45 -2.30 -5.90 -12.08
N LEU A 46 -1.25 -5.49 -11.38
CA LEU A 46 -1.17 -5.56 -9.93
C LEU A 46 -1.19 -4.17 -9.32
N SER A 47 -1.92 -4.00 -8.22
CA SER A 47 -1.83 -2.77 -7.43
C SER A 47 -0.39 -2.51 -6.96
N PRO A 48 0.02 -1.23 -6.77
CA PRO A 48 1.36 -0.88 -6.30
C PRO A 48 1.80 -1.67 -5.06
N ALA A 49 0.94 -1.81 -4.05
CA ALA A 49 1.25 -2.57 -2.85
C ALA A 49 1.53 -4.07 -3.12
N ALA A 50 0.84 -4.67 -4.11
CA ALA A 50 1.10 -6.06 -4.50
C ALA A 50 2.40 -6.18 -5.32
N ALA A 51 2.65 -5.23 -6.22
CA ALA A 51 3.88 -5.16 -6.99
C ALA A 51 5.12 -4.96 -6.10
N GLU A 52 4.99 -4.22 -5.00
CA GLU A 52 6.05 -4.03 -4.00
C GLU A 52 6.38 -5.34 -3.28
N LYS A 53 5.35 -6.05 -2.80
CA LYS A 53 5.51 -7.37 -2.17
C LYS A 53 6.11 -8.40 -3.13
N LEU A 54 5.81 -8.29 -4.42
CA LEU A 54 6.37 -9.15 -5.47
C LEU A 54 7.76 -8.70 -5.94
N GLY A 55 8.23 -7.53 -5.50
CA GLY A 55 9.54 -6.97 -5.85
C GLY A 55 9.68 -6.51 -7.29
N ILE A 56 8.59 -6.07 -7.93
CA ILE A 56 8.57 -5.68 -9.36
C ILE A 56 8.43 -4.17 -9.59
N ILE A 57 8.23 -3.36 -8.54
CA ILE A 57 8.01 -1.91 -8.62
C ILE A 57 9.03 -1.20 -9.51
N LYS A 58 10.33 -1.45 -9.31
CA LYS A 58 11.40 -0.78 -10.07
C LYS A 58 11.44 -1.21 -11.54
N ARG A 59 11.03 -2.43 -11.84
CA ARG A 59 11.12 -3.05 -13.16
C ARG A 59 9.86 -2.83 -13.99
N GLY A 60 8.74 -2.53 -13.35
CA GLY A 60 7.43 -2.32 -13.96
C GLY A 60 6.75 -3.59 -14.47
N GLN A 61 7.52 -4.58 -14.96
CA GLN A 61 7.02 -5.82 -15.53
C GLN A 61 7.87 -7.03 -15.10
N ALA A 62 7.23 -8.19 -14.95
CA ALA A 62 7.89 -9.44 -14.64
C ALA A 62 7.14 -10.65 -15.21
N ARG A 63 7.87 -11.74 -15.46
CA ARG A 63 7.25 -13.03 -15.76
C ARG A 63 6.69 -13.62 -14.47
N VAL A 64 5.39 -13.91 -14.50
CA VAL A 64 4.65 -14.43 -13.35
C VAL A 64 3.95 -15.73 -13.69
N LYS A 65 3.82 -16.60 -12.69
CA LYS A 65 2.92 -17.75 -12.70
C LYS A 65 1.66 -17.35 -11.93
N LEU A 66 0.50 -17.69 -12.49
CA LEU A 66 -0.81 -17.45 -11.89
C LEU A 66 -1.40 -18.80 -11.49
N GLU A 67 -1.84 -18.91 -10.24
CA GLU A 67 -2.57 -20.07 -9.74
C GLU A 67 -3.87 -19.57 -9.12
N VAL A 68 -5.00 -20.10 -9.58
CA VAL A 68 -6.30 -19.70 -9.02
C VAL A 68 -6.55 -20.51 -7.76
N LEU A 69 -6.67 -19.82 -6.63
CA LEU A 69 -6.99 -20.43 -5.34
C LEU A 69 -8.50 -20.56 -5.16
N VAL A 70 -9.25 -19.54 -5.55
CA VAL A 70 -10.71 -19.48 -5.44
C VAL A 70 -11.27 -18.82 -6.69
N TRP A 71 -12.20 -19.48 -7.37
CA TRP A 71 -12.92 -18.92 -8.51
C TRP A 71 -14.06 -18.01 -8.04
N GLY A 72 -14.09 -16.76 -8.51
CA GLY A 72 -15.13 -15.79 -8.13
C GLY A 72 -16.47 -16.04 -8.82
N ASP A 73 -17.54 -15.46 -8.28
CA ASP A 73 -18.91 -15.50 -8.82
C ASP A 73 -19.23 -14.29 -9.72
N GLY A 74 -18.27 -13.37 -9.90
CA GLY A 74 -18.45 -12.16 -10.69
C GLY A 74 -19.13 -11.02 -9.93
N GLN A 75 -19.50 -11.22 -8.66
CA GLN A 75 -20.10 -10.22 -7.81
C GLN A 75 -19.05 -9.70 -6.82
N TYR A 76 -18.37 -8.59 -7.15
CA TYR A 76 -17.66 -7.83 -6.11
C TYR A 76 -18.61 -6.91 -5.35
N ARG A 77 -19.74 -7.46 -4.89
CA ARG A 77 -20.68 -6.72 -4.04
C ARG A 77 -20.17 -6.71 -2.62
N SER A 78 -19.29 -5.75 -2.30
CA SER A 78 -19.15 -5.19 -0.95
C SER A 78 -19.15 -6.21 0.20
N ILE A 79 -18.45 -7.35 0.06
CA ILE A 79 -18.60 -8.43 1.04
C ILE A 79 -18.02 -8.08 2.42
N ASP A 80 -17.18 -7.05 2.57
CA ASP A 80 -16.60 -6.69 3.89
C ASP A 80 -16.60 -5.20 4.28
N LEU A 81 -17.37 -4.34 3.60
CA LEU A 81 -17.67 -2.99 4.14
C LEU A 81 -18.99 -2.96 4.92
N ARG A 82 -19.88 -3.94 4.69
CA ARG A 82 -21.17 -4.07 5.41
C ARG A 82 -21.20 -5.24 6.40
N LYS A 83 -20.42 -6.30 6.19
CA LYS A 83 -20.29 -7.41 7.16
C LYS A 83 -19.21 -7.18 8.23
N SER A 84 -18.34 -6.18 8.06
CA SER A 84 -17.36 -5.75 9.08
C SER A 84 -17.78 -4.51 9.86
N ALA A 85 -18.86 -3.83 9.45
CA ALA A 85 -19.47 -2.78 10.24
C ALA A 85 -20.24 -3.42 11.39
N LYS A 86 -19.51 -3.80 12.46
CA LYS A 86 -20.13 -3.85 13.78
C LYS A 86 -20.71 -2.44 14.06
N PRO A 87 -21.96 -2.31 14.51
CA PRO A 87 -22.45 -1.03 15.01
C PRO A 87 -21.53 -0.52 16.12
N ALA A 88 -21.25 0.78 16.07
CA ALA A 88 -20.44 1.47 17.04
C ALA A 88 -21.24 1.67 18.33
N ASP A 89 -21.27 0.67 19.20
CA ASP A 89 -21.75 0.81 20.58
C ASP A 89 -20.74 0.12 21.53
N ASN A 90 -20.16 0.93 22.42
CA ASN A 90 -19.18 0.59 23.48
C ASN A 90 -17.68 0.61 23.12
N ALA A 91 -17.16 1.79 22.78
CA ALA A 91 -15.82 2.18 23.22
C ALA A 91 -15.98 3.23 24.34
N PRO A 92 -15.50 3.01 25.57
CA PRO A 92 -15.48 4.06 26.57
C PRO A 92 -14.61 5.21 26.06
N ALA A 93 -15.14 6.43 26.15
CA ALA A 93 -14.43 7.65 25.75
C ALA A 93 -13.03 7.68 26.40
N PRO A 94 -11.99 8.14 25.69
CA PRO A 94 -10.69 8.34 26.31
C PRO A 94 -10.85 9.32 27.47
N PRO A 95 -10.25 9.04 28.65
CA PRO A 95 -10.33 9.97 29.76
C PRO A 95 -9.77 11.32 29.32
N ARG A 96 -10.57 12.38 29.48
CA ARG A 96 -10.15 13.77 29.30
C ARG A 96 -8.84 13.97 30.04
N ALA A 97 -7.77 14.30 29.31
CA ALA A 97 -6.52 14.73 29.91
C ALA A 97 -6.80 15.97 30.79
N PRO A 98 -6.32 16.01 32.04
CA PRO A 98 -6.50 17.18 32.89
C PRO A 98 -5.67 18.35 32.35
N SER A 99 -6.36 19.46 32.09
CA SER A 99 -5.78 20.79 31.97
C SER A 99 -4.98 21.11 33.22
N LYS A 100 -3.66 21.31 33.07
CA LYS A 100 -2.83 21.93 34.10
C LYS A 100 -2.38 23.31 33.63
N GLU A 101 -3.01 24.30 34.25
CA GLU A 101 -2.53 25.67 34.41
C GLU A 101 -1.17 25.69 35.12
N GLY A 102 -0.36 26.71 34.82
CA GLY A 102 0.62 27.24 35.77
C GLY A 102 2.11 27.01 35.45
N SER A 103 2.74 28.04 34.90
CA SER A 103 4.17 28.41 35.01
C SER A 103 4.68 28.30 36.47
N PRO A 104 6.00 28.19 36.80
CA PRO A 104 7.05 29.11 36.34
C PRO A 104 8.48 28.53 36.11
N GLN A 105 9.29 29.31 35.37
CA GLN A 105 10.76 29.48 35.43
C GLN A 105 11.63 28.20 35.40
N ARG A 106 12.65 28.08 34.56
CA ARG A 106 13.80 29.00 34.53
C ARG A 106 14.75 28.52 33.40
N ASN A 107 15.33 29.51 32.71
CA ASN A 107 16.71 29.59 32.21
C ASN A 107 17.36 28.43 31.40
N GLN A 108 17.61 28.66 30.09
CA GLN A 108 18.95 28.96 29.53
C GLN A 108 19.01 28.82 27.99
N THR A 109 19.32 29.95 27.33
CA THR A 109 20.01 30.16 26.04
C THR A 109 19.70 29.26 24.83
N CYS A 110 18.84 29.76 23.94
CA CYS A 110 18.83 29.38 22.52
C CYS A 110 19.72 30.34 21.74
N GLY A 111 20.95 29.91 21.45
CA GLY A 111 21.81 30.54 20.46
C GLY A 111 21.20 30.34 19.07
N SER A 112 20.94 31.44 18.39
CA SER A 112 20.47 31.49 17.01
C SER A 112 21.50 30.92 16.06
N GLN A 113 21.09 30.17 15.04
CA GLN A 113 21.79 30.22 13.75
C GLN A 113 20.92 29.76 12.58
N ARG A 114 20.88 30.65 11.57
CA ARG A 114 20.25 30.49 10.26
C ARG A 114 21.21 29.81 9.28
N VAL A 115 20.62 29.18 8.28
CA VAL A 115 21.24 28.68 7.05
C VAL A 115 22.02 29.78 6.30
N ARG A 116 23.22 29.47 5.78
CA ARG A 116 23.70 29.75 4.40
C ARG A 116 25.15 29.30 4.12
N THR A 117 25.48 29.33 2.83
CA THR A 117 26.52 28.65 2.04
C THR A 117 27.92 29.29 2.01
N ASP A 118 28.88 28.49 1.53
CA ASP A 118 30.14 28.79 0.82
C ASP A 118 31.42 29.15 1.63
N ARG A 119 32.48 28.43 1.23
CA ARG A 119 33.91 28.74 1.20
C ARG A 119 34.75 28.79 2.49
N SER A 120 35.86 28.03 2.40
CA SER A 120 37.21 28.32 2.93
C SER A 120 37.35 28.38 4.47
N SER A 121 38.40 27.94 5.15
CA SER A 121 39.73 27.37 4.88
C SER A 121 40.44 27.32 6.25
N CYS A 122 41.41 26.41 6.42
CA CYS A 122 42.46 26.41 7.48
C CYS A 122 41.96 26.26 8.94
N GLY A 123 42.51 25.39 9.80
CA GLY A 123 43.84 24.82 9.87
C GLY A 123 44.66 25.58 10.93
N ALA A 124 44.93 24.94 12.06
CA ALA A 124 46.14 25.01 12.89
C ALA A 124 45.95 24.11 14.13
#